data_AF-A0A7X8EUB3-F1
#
_entry.id   AF-A0A7X8EUB3-F1
#
_cell.length_a   1.000
_cell.length_b   1.000
_cell.length_c   1.000
_cell.angle_alpha   90.00
_cell.angle_beta   90.00
_cell.angle_gamma   90.00
#
_symmetry.space_group_name_H-M   'P 1'
#
loop_
_entity.id
_entity.type
_entity.pdbx_description
1 polymer ?
#
loop_
_entity_poly.entity_id
_entity_poly.type
_entity_poly.pdbx_seq_one_letter_code
_entity_poly.pdbx_strand_id
1 'polypeptide(L)'
;MERTQQLILEAQQGSMDAKETLISENSGLIWSIVRRFRGRGYDLEDLYQIGSIGLLKCVDKFDVSYEVKFSTYAVPMIMGEIKRFLRDDGMIKVSRPLKELAVKAKYLRESMMHETGKEVTIG
;
A
#
# COMPACT_ATOMS: atom_id res chain seq x y z
N MET A 1 2.05 -23.04 11.15
CA MET A 1 3.03 -22.00 10.76
C MET A 1 4.05 -22.55 9.77
N GLU A 2 4.44 -23.82 9.90
CA GLU A 2 5.38 -24.51 8.98
C GLU A 2 4.98 -24.42 7.49
N ARG A 3 3.71 -24.66 7.13
CA ARG A 3 3.27 -24.61 5.72
C ARG A 3 3.49 -23.26 5.04
N THR A 4 3.22 -22.16 5.74
CA THR A 4 3.42 -20.81 5.17
C THR A 4 4.91 -20.52 4.99
N GLN A 5 5.76 -20.93 5.93
CA GLN A 5 7.21 -20.79 5.81
C GLN A 5 7.75 -21.62 4.63
N GLN A 6 7.26 -22.86 4.47
CA GLN A 6 7.63 -23.70 3.34
C GLN A 6 7.26 -23.06 1.99
N LEU A 7 6.02 -22.57 1.87
CA LEU A 7 5.59 -21.85 0.65
C LEU A 7 6.45 -20.62 0.37
N ILE A 8 6.84 -19.87 1.42
CA ILE A 8 7.73 -18.72 1.26
C ILE A 8 9.10 -19.16 0.72
N LEU A 9 9.69 -20.22 1.27
CA LEU A 9 10.98 -20.74 0.80
C LEU A 9 10.91 -21.25 -0.64
N GLU A 10 9.86 -21.97 -1.01
CA GLU A 10 9.64 -22.43 -2.38
C GLU A 10 9.44 -21.26 -3.35
N ALA A 11 8.68 -20.24 -2.94
CA ALA A 11 8.49 -19.02 -3.72
C ALA A 11 9.80 -18.24 -3.92
N GLN A 12 10.66 -18.19 -2.90
CA GLN A 12 12.00 -17.57 -2.97
C GLN A 12 12.94 -18.34 -3.92
N GLN A 13 12.77 -19.66 -4.04
CA GLN A 13 13.48 -20.50 -5.02
C GLN A 13 12.92 -20.37 -6.45
N GLY A 14 11.86 -19.58 -6.64
CA GLY A 14 11.29 -19.28 -7.96
C GLY A 14 10.05 -20.10 -8.31
N SER A 15 9.47 -20.87 -7.38
CA SER A 15 8.21 -21.58 -7.61
C SER A 15 7.06 -20.60 -7.85
N MET A 16 6.50 -20.63 -9.06
CA MET A 16 5.36 -19.79 -9.43
C MET A 16 4.08 -20.24 -8.73
N ASP A 17 3.87 -21.56 -8.60
CA ASP A 17 2.72 -22.13 -7.90
C ASP A 17 2.71 -21.72 -6.42
N ALA A 18 3.87 -21.67 -5.78
CA ALA A 18 4.00 -21.21 -4.41
C ALA A 18 3.68 -19.71 -4.27
N LYS A 19 4.13 -18.87 -5.22
CA LYS A 19 3.80 -17.44 -5.27
C LYS A 19 2.30 -17.21 -5.44
N GLU A 20 1.67 -17.94 -6.35
CA GLU A 20 0.22 -17.83 -6.60
C GLU A 20 -0.58 -18.30 -5.39
N THR A 21 -0.18 -19.42 -4.77
CA THR A 21 -0.78 -19.92 -3.53
C THR A 21 -0.67 -18.90 -2.40
N LEU A 22 0.51 -18.28 -2.22
CA LEU A 22 0.70 -17.25 -1.20
C LEU A 22 -0.19 -16.02 -1.43
N ILE A 23 -0.35 -15.56 -2.67
CA ILE A 23 -1.27 -14.46 -2.98
C ILE A 23 -2.71 -14.85 -2.66
N SER A 24 -3.14 -16.02 -3.12
CA SER A 24 -4.51 -16.53 -2.92
C SER A 24 -4.84 -16.64 -1.42
N GLU A 25 -3.97 -17.27 -0.63
CA GLU A 25 -4.17 -17.46 0.80
C GLU A 25 -4.14 -16.15 1.60
N ASN A 26 -3.40 -15.15 1.11
CA ASN A 26 -3.33 -13.83 1.74
C ASN A 26 -4.27 -12.80 1.10
N SER A 27 -5.16 -13.21 0.19
CA SER A 27 -6.07 -12.29 -0.52
C SER A 27 -6.92 -11.48 0.46
N GLY A 28 -7.44 -12.11 1.52
CA GLY A 28 -8.21 -11.42 2.56
C GLY A 28 -7.40 -10.34 3.29
N LEU A 29 -6.11 -10.59 3.55
CA LEU A 29 -5.20 -9.62 4.15
C LEU A 29 -5.00 -8.42 3.21
N ILE A 30 -4.72 -8.67 1.93
CA ILE A 30 -4.53 -7.63 0.92
C ILE A 30 -5.80 -6.76 0.82
N TRP A 31 -6.97 -7.39 0.68
CA TRP A 31 -8.25 -6.68 0.64
C TRP A 31 -8.52 -5.84 1.88
N SER A 32 -8.16 -6.34 3.08
CA SER A 32 -8.32 -5.58 4.33
C SER A 32 -7.49 -4.28 4.36
N ILE A 33 -6.33 -4.27 3.68
CA ILE A 33 -5.46 -3.11 3.56
C ILE A 33 -5.99 -2.17 2.47
N VAL A 34 -6.32 -2.72 1.29
CA VAL A 34 -6.81 -1.99 0.12
C VAL A 34 -8.08 -1.20 0.43
N ARG A 35 -9.02 -1.77 1.20
CA ARG A 35 -10.27 -1.09 1.59
C ARG A 35 -10.05 0.25 2.29
N ARG A 36 -8.89 0.47 2.94
CA ARG A 36 -8.53 1.74 3.58
C ARG A 36 -8.25 2.87 2.59
N PHE A 37 -8.06 2.54 1.32
CA PHE A 37 -7.76 3.47 0.22
C PHE A 37 -8.94 3.72 -0.71
N ARG A 38 -10.16 3.30 -0.34
CA ARG A 38 -11.38 3.57 -1.12
C ARG A 38 -11.57 5.07 -1.35
N GLY A 39 -12.01 5.43 -2.55
CA GLY A 39 -12.32 6.82 -2.91
C GLY A 39 -11.08 7.69 -3.19
N ARG A 40 -9.92 7.08 -3.45
CA ARG A 40 -8.66 7.79 -3.78
C ARG A 40 -8.39 7.93 -5.28
N GLY A 41 -9.41 7.75 -6.12
CA GLY A 41 -9.33 7.94 -7.57
C GLY A 41 -8.87 6.72 -8.39
N TYR A 42 -8.85 5.53 -7.78
CA TYR A 42 -8.53 4.25 -8.43
C TYR A 42 -9.56 3.19 -8.06
N ASP A 43 -9.71 2.18 -8.92
CA ASP A 43 -10.48 1.00 -8.59
C ASP A 43 -9.79 0.23 -7.45
N LEU A 44 -10.57 -0.36 -6.56
CA LEU A 44 -10.03 -1.22 -5.51
C LEU A 44 -9.35 -2.46 -6.10
N GLU A 45 -9.78 -2.95 -7.27
CA GLU A 45 -9.13 -4.07 -7.95
C GLU A 45 -7.71 -3.70 -8.42
N ASP A 46 -7.51 -2.48 -8.93
CA ASP A 46 -6.18 -2.00 -9.30
C ASP A 46 -5.27 -1.92 -8.06
N LEU A 47 -5.79 -1.38 -6.96
CA LEU A 47 -5.06 -1.30 -5.70
C LEU A 47 -4.79 -2.69 -5.10
N TYR A 48 -5.66 -3.67 -5.35
CA TYR A 48 -5.42 -5.06 -5.00
C TYR A 48 -4.26 -5.67 -5.78
N GLN A 49 -4.13 -5.38 -7.08
CA GLN A 49 -2.97 -5.82 -7.86
C GLN A 49 -1.68 -5.19 -7.34
N ILE A 50 -1.68 -3.89 -7.05
CA ILE A 50 -0.53 -3.21 -6.42
C ILE A 50 -0.20 -3.83 -5.06
N GLY A 51 -1.22 -4.14 -4.25
CA GLY A 51 -1.04 -4.80 -2.97
C GLY A 51 -0.47 -6.21 -3.10
N SER A 52 -0.89 -6.96 -4.11
CA SER A 52 -0.39 -8.30 -4.43
C SER A 52 1.08 -8.27 -4.85
N ILE A 53 1.48 -7.28 -5.66
CA ILE A 53 2.89 -7.02 -5.98
C ILE A 53 3.69 -6.69 -4.71
N GLY A 54 3.11 -5.89 -3.82
CA GLY A 54 3.70 -5.58 -2.51
C GLY A 54 3.90 -6.84 -1.65
N LEU A 55 2.92 -7.75 -1.62
CA LEU A 55 3.03 -9.03 -0.92
C LEU A 55 4.18 -9.88 -1.48
N LEU A 56 4.28 -10.04 -2.81
CA LEU A 56 5.36 -10.81 -3.43
C LEU A 56 6.74 -10.26 -3.08
N LYS A 57 6.92 -8.94 -3.09
CA LYS A 57 8.17 -8.32 -2.63
C LYS A 57 8.49 -8.61 -1.17
N CYS A 58 7.47 -8.78 -0.33
CA CYS A 58 7.66 -9.20 1.05
C CYS A 58 8.11 -10.66 1.11
N VAL A 59 7.49 -11.54 0.32
CA VAL A 59 7.89 -12.96 0.22
C VAL A 59 9.36 -13.07 -0.18
N ASP A 60 9.80 -12.32 -1.19
CA ASP A 60 11.19 -12.36 -1.68
C ASP A 60 12.23 -11.94 -0.62
N LYS A 61 11.82 -11.15 0.39
CA LYS A 61 12.73 -10.55 1.40
C LYS A 61 12.51 -11.04 2.82
N PHE A 62 11.47 -11.83 3.05
CA PHE A 62 11.13 -12.28 4.39
C PHE A 62 12.07 -13.40 4.83
N ASP A 63 12.72 -13.20 5.97
CA ASP A 63 13.56 -14.21 6.59
C ASP A 63 12.69 -15.05 7.55
N VAL A 64 12.55 -16.33 7.24
CA VAL A 64 11.75 -17.28 8.03
C VAL A 64 12.39 -17.65 9.36
N SER A 65 13.67 -17.31 9.58
CA SER A 65 14.36 -17.52 10.86
C SER A 65 13.89 -16.55 11.95
N TYR A 66 13.27 -15.43 11.57
CA TYR A 66 12.64 -14.54 12.53
C TYR A 66 11.36 -15.16 13.09
N GLU A 67 11.23 -15.24 14.41
CA GLU A 67 10.05 -15.76 15.13
C GLU A 67 8.87 -14.76 15.13
N VAL A 68 8.58 -14.17 13.97
CA VAL A 68 7.48 -13.22 13.77
C VAL A 68 6.54 -13.71 12.69
N LYS A 69 5.25 -13.38 12.82
CA LYS A 69 4.28 -13.69 11.78
C LYS A 69 4.60 -12.89 10.51
N PHE A 70 4.53 -13.55 9.36
CA PHE A 70 4.71 -12.90 8.04
C PHE A 70 3.80 -11.67 7.87
N SER A 71 2.56 -11.73 8.35
CA SER A 71 1.61 -10.60 8.30
C SER A 71 2.12 -9.34 9.00
N THR A 72 2.89 -9.49 10.09
CA THR A 72 3.50 -8.36 10.81
C THR A 72 4.45 -7.58 9.92
N TYR A 73 5.20 -8.28 9.06
CA TYR A 73 6.10 -7.68 8.08
C TYR A 73 5.35 -7.18 6.83
N ALA A 74 4.41 -7.97 6.32
CA ALA A 74 3.74 -7.69 5.05
C ALA A 74 2.81 -6.47 5.11
N VAL A 75 2.07 -6.27 6.20
CA VAL A 75 1.08 -5.17 6.31
C VAL A 75 1.67 -3.78 6.07
N PRO A 76 2.74 -3.34 6.79
CA PRO A 76 3.31 -2.01 6.54
C PRO A 76 3.92 -1.88 5.14
N MET A 77 4.47 -2.96 4.60
CA MET A 77 5.09 -2.98 3.27
C MET A 77 4.05 -2.84 2.15
N ILE A 78 2.97 -3.63 2.18
CA ILE A 78 1.85 -3.54 1.23
C ILE A 78 1.23 -2.14 1.27
N MET A 79 0.98 -1.63 2.47
CA MET A 79 0.44 -0.28 2.65
C MET A 79 1.38 0.80 2.07
N GLY A 80 2.70 0.62 2.22
CA GLY A 80 3.71 1.50 1.65
C GLY A 80 3.70 1.49 0.11
N GLU A 81 3.61 0.31 -0.51
CA GLU A 81 3.53 0.19 -1.97
C GLU A 81 2.28 0.87 -2.54
N ILE A 82 1.11 0.67 -1.92
CA ILE A 82 -0.14 1.33 -2.35
C ILE A 82 -0.02 2.86 -2.21
N LYS A 83 0.51 3.36 -1.08
CA LYS A 83 0.73 4.81 -0.89
C LYS A 83 1.69 5.39 -1.93
N ARG A 84 2.77 4.66 -2.24
CA ARG A 84 3.75 5.06 -3.25
C ARG A 84 3.11 5.12 -4.64
N PHE A 85 2.32 4.11 -5.01
CA PHE A 85 1.57 4.08 -6.26
C PHE A 85 0.63 5.28 -6.41
N LEU A 86 -0.25 5.51 -5.43
CA LEU A 86 -1.20 6.64 -5.45
C LEU A 86 -0.49 7.99 -5.56
N ARG A 87 0.70 8.13 -4.96
CA ARG A 87 1.51 9.34 -5.06
C ARG A 87 2.11 9.51 -6.45
N ASP A 88 2.61 8.44 -7.06
CA ASP A 88 3.37 8.51 -8.31
C ASP A 88 2.46 8.53 -9.56
N ASP A 89 1.25 7.94 -9.51
CA ASP A 89 0.47 7.62 -10.73
C ASP A 89 -0.75 8.51 -11.06
N GLY A 90 -1.11 9.51 -10.23
CA GLY A 90 -2.36 10.28 -10.45
C GLY A 90 -2.62 10.78 -11.89
N MET A 91 -3.90 10.86 -12.29
CA MET A 91 -4.43 11.12 -13.66
C MET A 91 -3.69 12.20 -14.47
N ILE A 92 -3.16 13.23 -13.81
CA ILE A 92 -2.25 14.20 -14.40
C ILE A 92 -0.89 14.02 -13.73
N LYS A 93 0.12 13.70 -14.53
CA LYS A 93 1.52 13.66 -14.08
C LYS A 93 1.99 15.07 -13.74
N VAL A 94 1.85 15.41 -12.47
CA VAL A 94 2.44 16.62 -11.87
C VAL A 94 3.66 16.26 -11.02
N SER A 95 4.61 17.19 -10.92
CA SER A 95 5.86 16.96 -10.20
C SER A 95 5.64 16.70 -8.71
N ARG A 96 6.54 15.91 -8.10
CA ARG A 96 6.49 15.57 -6.66
C ARG A 96 6.42 16.81 -5.74
N PRO A 97 7.25 17.86 -5.94
CA PRO A 97 7.18 19.07 -5.11
C PRO A 97 5.81 19.77 -5.17
N LEU A 98 5.15 19.75 -6.32
CA LEU A 98 3.84 20.39 -6.49
C LEU A 98 2.74 19.63 -5.74
N LYS A 99 2.78 18.27 -5.74
CA LYS A 99 1.84 17.46 -4.94
C LYS A 99 2.04 17.71 -3.45
N GLU A 100 3.29 17.80 -2.98
CA GLU A 100 3.59 18.09 -1.58
C GLU A 100 3.10 19.49 -1.16
N LEU A 101 3.30 20.50 -2.02
CA LEU A 101 2.80 21.85 -1.79
C LEU A 101 1.26 21.87 -1.71
N ALA A 102 0.57 21.16 -2.61
CA ALA A 102 -0.89 21.07 -2.61
C ALA A 102 -1.44 20.43 -1.32
N VAL A 103 -0.78 19.37 -0.83
CA VAL A 103 -1.14 18.73 0.46
C VAL A 103 -0.94 19.70 1.62
N LYS A 104 0.19 20.42 1.67
CA LYS A 104 0.43 21.44 2.71
C LYS A 104 -0.59 22.57 2.65
N ALA A 105 -0.92 23.05 1.46
CA ALA A 105 -1.93 24.09 1.26
C ALA A 105 -3.33 23.62 1.73
N LYS A 106 -3.69 22.36 1.46
CA LYS A 106 -4.94 21.76 1.94
C LYS A 106 -4.99 21.76 3.47
N TYR A 107 -3.96 21.25 4.13
CA TYR A 107 -3.91 21.22 5.59
C TYR A 107 -3.96 22.62 6.20
N LEU A 108 -3.21 23.57 5.62
CA LEU A 108 -3.24 24.97 6.07
C LEU A 108 -4.64 25.58 5.94
N ARG A 109 -5.32 25.33 4.82
CA ARG A 109 -6.71 25.79 4.60
C ARG A 109 -7.66 25.20 5.64
N GLU A 110 -7.54 23.91 5.95
CA GLU A 110 -8.34 23.24 6.98
C GLU A 110 -8.08 23.85 8.38
N SER A 111 -6.81 24.05 8.76
CA SER A 111 -6.44 24.68 10.03
C SER A 111 -6.94 26.12 10.15
N MET A 112 -6.74 26.95 9.12
CA MET A 112 -7.20 28.34 9.11
C MET A 112 -8.73 28.45 9.15
N MET A 113 -9.44 27.55 8.47
CA MET A 113 -10.90 27.51 8.54
C MET A 113 -11.39 27.19 9.96
N HIS A 114 -10.66 26.31 10.66
CA HIS A 114 -10.96 25.94 12.04
C HIS A 114 -10.70 27.07 13.05
N GLU A 115 -9.70 27.92 12.77
CA GLU A 115 -9.35 29.07 13.62
C GLU A 115 -10.22 30.31 13.35
N THR A 116 -10.46 30.62 12.07
CA THR A 116 -11.11 31.89 11.66
C THR A 116 -12.61 31.75 11.39
N GLY A 117 -13.12 30.52 11.28
CA GLY A 117 -14.52 30.23 10.94
C GLY A 117 -14.90 30.66 9.51
N LYS A 118 -13.93 31.04 8.69
CA LYS A 118 -14.14 31.54 7.32
C LYS A 118 -13.29 30.74 6.33
N GLU A 119 -13.81 30.62 5.12
CA GLU A 119 -13.11 29.93 4.04
C GLU A 119 -11.97 30.81 3.49
N VAL A 120 -10.77 30.23 3.36
CA VAL A 120 -9.60 30.94 2.83
C VAL A 120 -9.73 31.08 1.31
N THR A 121 -9.80 32.32 0.84
CA THR A 121 -9.83 32.68 -0.58
C THR A 121 -8.46 33.13 -1.06
N ILE A 122 -8.19 32.87 -2.34
CA ILE A 122 -7.06 33.48 -3.06
C ILE A 122 -7.61 34.83 -3.54
N GLY A 123 -7.04 35.93 -3.04
CA GLY A 123 -7.53 37.29 -3.29
C GLY A 123 -7.49 37.70 -4.76
#